data_AF-A0A820GBW8-F1
#
_entry.id   AF-A0A820GBW8-F1
#
_cell.length_a   1.000
_cell.length_b   1.000
_cell.length_c   1.000
_cell.angle_alpha   90.00
_cell.angle_beta   90.00
_cell.angle_gamma   90.00
#
_symmetry.space_group_name_H-M   'P 1'
#
loop_
_entity.id
_entity.type
_entity.pdbx_description
1 polymer ?
#
loop_
_entity_poly.entity_id
_entity_poly.type
_entity_poly.pdbx_seq_one_letter_code
_entity_poly.pdbx_strand_id
1 'polypeptide(L)'
;AYKLVEFGLLNLAENIFRHIVTLRSDEPQSFRDLALLLQESNIQNKNITEISDLFKKVIFGEWDNRFAEIEVTTLHEFNWFLFEYHQQTQILNSIDHRLIRHLPVDLRIVMVWDTNDTDVDLHVIEPTGEECYYSHKNTAIGGMISRDFTQGYGPEEYLIRKAIKGTYTVRAKYFANHQQSLTGATTIMVHIYKYYGQSNQQKEIVTLRLSSNKEMIDVCKVEFDDDVEQKSKNKATYDQDSNMTIHSNVICDGCDMSPIKGDRYRCLFCPDIDFCQS
;
A
#
# COMPACT_ATOMS: atom_id res chain seq x y z
N ALA A 1 13.31 9.78 -6.25
CA ALA A 1 12.09 10.09 -5.46
C ALA A 1 11.77 8.93 -4.52
N TYR A 2 11.60 7.74 -5.05
CA TYR A 2 11.42 6.46 -4.35
C TYR A 2 12.22 6.24 -3.05
N LYS A 3 13.56 6.36 -3.06
CA LYS A 3 14.37 6.24 -1.82
C LYS A 3 14.00 7.26 -0.73
N LEU A 4 13.52 8.45 -1.10
CA LEU A 4 13.08 9.44 -0.11
C LEU A 4 11.77 8.99 0.56
N VAL A 5 10.88 8.33 -0.19
CA VAL A 5 9.65 7.74 0.36
C VAL A 5 9.99 6.62 1.34
N GLU A 6 10.93 5.74 0.97
CA GLU A 6 11.45 4.69 1.84
C GLU A 6 12.03 5.26 3.16
N PHE A 7 12.72 6.41 3.10
CA PHE A 7 13.23 7.10 4.30
C PHE A 7 12.18 7.98 5.01
N GLY A 8 10.92 8.01 4.58
CA GLY A 8 9.86 8.84 5.17
C GLY A 8 10.00 10.34 4.93
N LEU A 9 10.87 10.76 4.01
CA LEU A 9 11.12 12.17 3.67
C LEU A 9 10.10 12.69 2.64
N LEU A 10 8.80 12.61 2.98
CA LEU A 10 7.68 12.79 2.05
C LEU A 10 7.66 14.18 1.38
N ASN A 11 7.95 15.26 2.12
CA ASN A 11 7.97 16.63 1.57
C ASN A 11 9.05 16.80 0.48
N LEU A 12 10.21 16.16 0.63
CA LEU A 12 11.26 16.20 -0.38
C LEU A 12 10.89 15.32 -1.58
N ALA A 13 10.27 14.17 -1.33
CA ALA A 13 9.75 13.31 -2.38
C ALA A 13 8.71 14.04 -3.24
N GLU A 14 7.80 14.81 -2.62
CA GLU A 14 6.70 15.50 -3.30
C GLU A 14 7.21 16.46 -4.38
N ASN A 15 8.20 17.29 -4.05
CA ASN A 15 8.80 18.22 -5.01
C ASN A 15 9.36 17.50 -6.24
N ILE A 16 9.95 16.31 -6.04
CA ILE A 16 10.50 15.52 -7.15
C ILE A 16 9.37 14.88 -7.96
N PHE A 17 8.36 14.27 -7.33
CA PHE A 17 7.24 13.65 -8.05
C PHE A 17 6.43 14.66 -8.85
N ARG A 18 6.20 15.87 -8.32
CA ARG A 18 5.57 16.97 -9.07
C ARG A 18 6.37 17.34 -10.32
N HIS A 19 7.70 17.34 -10.22
CA HIS A 19 8.56 17.59 -11.38
C HIS A 19 8.49 16.44 -12.40
N ILE A 20 8.48 15.18 -11.93
CA ILE A 20 8.36 13.99 -12.79
C ILE A 20 7.04 14.01 -13.56
N VAL A 21 5.91 14.33 -12.93
CA VAL A 21 4.61 14.48 -13.61
C VAL A 21 4.66 15.50 -14.74
N THR A 22 5.43 16.57 -14.58
CA THR A 22 5.62 17.59 -15.63
C THR A 22 6.48 17.06 -16.78
N LEU A 23 7.54 16.31 -16.48
CA LEU A 23 8.47 15.77 -17.46
C LEU A 23 7.94 14.54 -18.21
N ARG A 24 7.09 13.75 -17.54
CA ARG A 24 6.55 12.46 -17.97
C ARG A 24 5.03 12.46 -17.95
N SER A 25 4.43 13.53 -18.47
CA SER A 25 2.98 13.70 -18.50
C SER A 25 2.26 12.67 -19.39
N ASP A 26 3.02 11.94 -20.19
CA ASP A 26 2.64 10.81 -21.03
C ASP A 26 2.64 9.46 -20.29
N GLU A 27 3.14 9.41 -19.05
CA GLU A 27 3.25 8.17 -18.26
C GLU A 27 2.25 8.17 -17.09
N PRO A 28 1.28 7.23 -17.04
CA PRO A 28 0.27 7.18 -15.98
C PRO A 28 0.88 6.96 -14.58
N GLN A 29 1.98 6.21 -14.51
CA GLN A 29 2.68 5.91 -13.26
C GLN A 29 3.12 7.18 -12.52
N SER A 30 3.55 8.23 -13.25
CA SER A 30 3.95 9.49 -12.63
C SER A 30 2.82 10.14 -11.80
N PHE A 31 1.59 10.09 -12.32
CA PHE A 31 0.41 10.62 -11.65
C PHE A 31 -0.03 9.71 -10.49
N ARG A 32 -0.01 8.39 -10.69
CA ARG A 32 -0.33 7.39 -9.67
C ARG A 32 0.59 7.55 -8.45
N ASP A 33 1.89 7.63 -8.67
CA ASP A 33 2.87 7.71 -7.58
C ASP A 33 2.76 9.02 -6.81
N LEU A 34 2.48 10.13 -7.49
CA LEU A 34 2.18 11.40 -6.83
C LEU A 34 0.89 11.29 -6.01
N ALA A 35 -0.16 10.65 -6.53
CA ALA A 35 -1.42 10.45 -5.78
C ALA A 35 -1.20 9.65 -4.49
N LEU A 36 -0.47 8.53 -4.58
CA LEU A 36 -0.14 7.69 -3.43
C LEU A 36 0.72 8.43 -2.40
N LEU A 37 1.72 9.19 -2.86
CA LEU A 37 2.55 10.00 -1.98
C LEU A 37 1.74 11.08 -1.26
N LEU A 38 0.91 11.82 -2.00
CA LEU A 38 0.07 12.87 -1.44
C LEU A 38 -0.93 12.29 -0.44
N GLN A 39 -1.52 11.12 -0.72
CA GLN A 39 -2.36 10.40 0.23
C GLN A 39 -1.61 10.07 1.53
N GLU A 40 -0.37 9.57 1.42
CA GLU A 40 0.48 9.22 2.57
C GLU A 40 0.93 10.45 3.39
N SER A 41 1.09 11.62 2.75
CA SER A 41 1.50 12.86 3.43
C SER A 41 0.33 13.72 3.93
N ASN A 42 -0.92 13.34 3.66
CA ASN A 42 -2.11 14.18 3.84
C ASN A 42 -2.62 14.29 5.30
N ILE A 43 -1.73 14.61 6.24
CA ILE A 43 -2.01 14.73 7.68
C ILE A 43 -3.18 15.68 8.00
N GLN A 44 -3.50 16.62 7.11
CA GLN A 44 -4.50 17.67 7.33
C GLN A 44 -5.63 17.71 6.29
N ASN A 45 -5.84 16.66 5.51
CA ASN A 45 -6.92 16.62 4.51
C ASN A 45 -6.84 17.73 3.43
N LYS A 46 -5.67 18.29 3.17
CA LYS A 46 -5.47 19.47 2.31
C LYS A 46 -5.46 19.15 0.82
N ASN A 47 -5.06 17.93 0.44
CA ASN A 47 -4.78 17.58 -0.95
C ASN A 47 -5.82 16.64 -1.57
N ILE A 48 -7.00 16.50 -0.96
CA ILE A 48 -7.95 15.43 -1.30
C ILE A 48 -8.50 15.56 -2.73
N THR A 49 -8.84 16.78 -3.16
CA THR A 49 -9.28 17.02 -4.53
C THR A 49 -8.17 16.69 -5.53
N GLU A 50 -6.94 17.12 -5.25
CA GLU A 50 -5.78 16.86 -6.11
C GLU A 50 -5.50 15.35 -6.21
N ILE A 51 -5.49 14.63 -5.09
CA ILE A 51 -5.31 13.18 -5.05
C ILE A 51 -6.39 12.49 -5.89
N SER A 52 -7.65 12.90 -5.73
CA SER A 52 -8.75 12.36 -6.53
C SER A 52 -8.58 12.61 -8.02
N ASP A 53 -8.12 13.80 -8.42
CA ASP A 53 -7.97 14.15 -9.82
C ASP A 53 -6.80 13.41 -10.46
N LEU A 54 -5.70 13.20 -9.73
CA LEU A 54 -4.57 12.36 -10.16
C LEU A 54 -5.01 10.91 -10.38
N PHE A 55 -5.74 10.31 -9.44
CA PHE A 55 -6.28 8.96 -9.59
C PHE A 55 -7.23 8.85 -10.79
N LYS A 56 -8.18 9.78 -10.93
CA LYS A 56 -9.11 9.81 -12.08
C LYS A 56 -8.37 9.96 -13.39
N LYS A 57 -7.31 10.77 -13.44
CA LYS A 57 -6.49 10.95 -14.64
C LYS A 57 -5.87 9.63 -15.08
N VAL A 58 -5.37 8.82 -14.16
CA VAL A 58 -4.84 7.49 -14.50
C VAL A 58 -5.95 6.56 -14.94
N ILE A 59 -7.05 6.46 -14.18
CA ILE A 59 -8.13 5.48 -14.43
C ILE A 59 -8.89 5.75 -15.74
N PHE A 60 -9.12 7.02 -16.08
CA PHE A 60 -9.95 7.43 -17.23
C PHE A 60 -9.14 8.09 -18.35
N GLY A 61 -7.82 8.19 -18.20
CA GLY A 61 -6.93 8.72 -19.23
C GLY A 61 -6.76 7.76 -20.40
N GLU A 62 -6.39 8.30 -21.55
CA GLU A 62 -5.94 7.50 -22.69
C GLU A 62 -4.41 7.38 -22.62
N TRP A 63 -3.94 6.15 -22.43
CA TRP A 63 -2.53 5.83 -22.32
C TRP A 63 -2.08 4.94 -23.46
N ASP A 64 -0.78 4.97 -23.75
CA ASP A 64 -0.20 4.01 -24.69
C ASP A 64 -0.45 2.57 -24.21
N ASN A 65 -0.71 1.64 -25.13
CA ASN A 65 -1.00 0.24 -24.82
C ASN A 65 0.08 -0.43 -23.96
N ARG A 66 1.30 0.11 -23.94
CA ARG A 66 2.39 -0.30 -23.04
C ARG A 66 2.08 -0.15 -21.54
N PHE A 67 1.03 0.59 -21.19
CA PHE A 67 0.56 0.81 -19.82
C PHE A 67 -0.77 0.12 -19.50
N ALA A 68 -1.27 -0.75 -20.37
CA ALA A 68 -2.57 -1.37 -20.20
C ALA A 68 -2.72 -2.05 -18.82
N GLU A 69 -3.90 -1.92 -18.21
CA GLU A 69 -4.28 -2.49 -16.90
C GLU A 69 -3.77 -1.71 -15.66
N ILE A 70 -2.93 -0.69 -15.82
CA ILE A 70 -2.59 0.22 -14.71
C ILE A 70 -3.83 0.86 -14.09
N GLU A 71 -4.89 1.05 -14.89
CA GLU A 71 -6.17 1.59 -14.45
C GLU A 71 -6.82 0.71 -13.39
N VAL A 72 -6.64 -0.61 -13.45
CA VAL A 72 -7.24 -1.57 -12.50
C VAL A 72 -6.55 -1.50 -11.15
N THR A 73 -5.22 -1.56 -11.13
CA THR A 73 -4.41 -1.39 -9.90
C THR A 73 -4.68 -0.02 -9.28
N THR A 74 -4.73 1.03 -10.10
CA THR A 74 -5.01 2.39 -9.64
C THR A 74 -6.44 2.55 -9.15
N LEU A 75 -7.41 1.85 -9.74
CA LEU A 75 -8.79 1.84 -9.25
C LEU A 75 -8.91 1.17 -7.88
N HIS A 76 -8.13 0.12 -7.59
CA HIS A 76 -8.10 -0.49 -6.26
C HIS A 76 -7.56 0.49 -5.21
N GLU A 77 -6.50 1.22 -5.55
CA GLU A 77 -5.91 2.27 -4.70
C GLU A 77 -6.85 3.43 -4.47
N PHE A 78 -7.51 3.88 -5.53
CA PHE A 78 -8.49 4.95 -5.45
C PHE A 78 -9.71 4.54 -4.62
N ASN A 79 -10.14 3.28 -4.68
CA ASN A 79 -11.19 2.76 -3.82
C ASN A 79 -10.79 2.75 -2.33
N TRP A 80 -9.53 2.45 -2.02
CA TRP A 80 -9.01 2.60 -0.67
C TRP A 80 -9.01 4.07 -0.23
N PHE A 81 -8.52 4.97 -1.07
CA PHE A 81 -8.58 6.42 -0.82
C PHE A 81 -10.01 6.89 -0.55
N LEU A 82 -10.99 6.50 -1.38
CA LEU A 82 -12.39 6.87 -1.15
C LEU A 82 -12.94 6.33 0.18
N PHE A 83 -12.53 5.13 0.59
CA PHE A 83 -12.92 4.57 1.88
C PHE A 83 -12.30 5.33 3.05
N GLU A 84 -11.00 5.67 2.96
CA GLU A 84 -10.29 6.43 3.98
C GLU A 84 -10.89 7.83 4.19
N TYR A 85 -11.26 8.51 3.10
CA TYR A 85 -11.78 9.88 3.11
C TYR A 85 -13.30 9.97 2.91
N HIS A 86 -14.06 8.90 3.21
CA HIS A 86 -15.51 8.79 2.94
C HIS A 86 -16.38 9.93 3.50
N GLN A 87 -15.92 10.63 4.54
CA GLN A 87 -16.60 11.79 5.12
C GLN A 87 -16.59 13.02 4.21
N GLN A 88 -15.78 13.03 3.14
CA GLN A 88 -15.69 14.12 2.18
C GLN A 88 -16.50 13.81 0.91
N THR A 89 -17.81 13.99 1.03
CA THR A 89 -18.84 13.51 0.10
C THR A 89 -18.80 14.12 -1.31
N GLN A 90 -18.05 15.20 -1.54
CA GLN A 90 -17.98 15.86 -2.86
C GLN A 90 -17.25 15.04 -3.93
N ILE A 91 -16.39 14.09 -3.54
CA ILE A 91 -15.54 13.31 -4.47
C ILE A 91 -16.36 12.25 -5.22
N LEU A 92 -17.38 11.69 -4.56
CA LEU A 92 -18.14 10.51 -5.01
C LEU A 92 -19.12 10.81 -6.16
N ASN A 93 -19.53 12.06 -6.35
CA ASN A 93 -20.58 12.42 -7.31
C ASN A 93 -20.13 12.35 -8.79
N SER A 94 -18.83 12.17 -9.04
CA SER A 94 -18.23 12.29 -10.37
C SER A 94 -17.83 10.96 -11.02
N ILE A 95 -18.07 9.83 -10.34
CA ILE A 95 -17.58 8.51 -10.77
C ILE A 95 -18.73 7.52 -10.77
N ASP A 96 -18.75 6.63 -11.77
CA ASP A 96 -19.72 5.55 -11.85
C ASP A 96 -19.64 4.68 -10.59
N HIS A 97 -20.76 4.56 -9.87
CA HIS A 97 -20.87 3.79 -8.63
C HIS A 97 -20.45 2.32 -8.79
N ARG A 98 -20.49 1.75 -10.01
CA ARG A 98 -20.02 0.38 -10.27
C ARG A 98 -18.52 0.21 -10.07
N LEU A 99 -17.76 1.30 -10.20
CA LEU A 99 -16.31 1.33 -9.99
C LEU A 99 -15.94 1.56 -8.52
N ILE A 100 -16.91 1.94 -7.68
CA ILE A 100 -16.69 2.28 -6.27
C ILE A 100 -17.01 1.07 -5.40
N ARG A 101 -15.98 0.34 -4.98
CA ARG A 101 -16.11 -0.80 -4.07
C ARG A 101 -14.88 -0.94 -3.18
N HIS A 102 -15.12 -1.00 -1.87
CA HIS A 102 -14.08 -1.34 -0.91
C HIS A 102 -13.72 -2.84 -1.04
N LEU A 103 -12.48 -3.13 -1.44
CA LEU A 103 -11.97 -4.47 -1.73
C LEU A 103 -10.78 -4.82 -0.81
N PRO A 104 -11.00 -5.04 0.50
CA PRO A 104 -9.91 -5.39 1.39
C PRO A 104 -9.36 -6.78 1.08
N VAL A 105 -8.04 -6.93 1.25
CA VAL A 105 -7.31 -8.20 1.07
C VAL A 105 -6.29 -8.38 2.20
N ASP A 106 -5.95 -9.62 2.52
CA ASP A 106 -5.00 -9.90 3.59
C ASP A 106 -3.55 -9.64 3.18
N LEU A 107 -3.19 -9.90 1.92
CA LEU A 107 -1.88 -9.56 1.39
C LEU A 107 -2.02 -8.99 -0.03
N ARG A 108 -1.38 -7.85 -0.24
CA ARG A 108 -1.21 -7.18 -1.53
C ARG A 108 0.26 -6.83 -1.70
N ILE A 109 0.85 -7.23 -2.83
CA ILE A 109 2.23 -6.92 -3.19
C ILE A 109 2.18 -6.19 -4.51
N VAL A 110 2.80 -5.02 -4.60
CA VAL A 110 2.89 -4.24 -5.84
C VAL A 110 4.36 -3.93 -6.12
N MET A 111 4.88 -4.45 -7.22
CA MET A 111 6.25 -4.23 -7.67
C MET A 111 6.27 -3.25 -8.83
N VAL A 112 7.02 -2.15 -8.70
CA VAL A 112 7.24 -1.13 -9.73
C VAL A 112 8.75 -0.99 -10.01
N TRP A 113 9.12 -0.48 -11.18
CA TRP A 113 10.52 -0.24 -11.55
C TRP A 113 10.75 1.07 -12.30
N ASP A 114 12.01 1.51 -12.33
CA ASP A 114 12.43 2.83 -12.83
C ASP A 114 12.97 2.83 -14.27
N THR A 115 13.03 1.68 -14.94
CA THR A 115 13.68 1.52 -16.26
C THR A 115 12.68 1.10 -17.33
N ASN A 116 12.60 1.84 -18.43
CA ASN A 116 11.77 1.47 -19.59
C ASN A 116 12.34 0.24 -20.31
N ASP A 117 11.47 -0.52 -20.99
CA ASP A 117 11.83 -1.68 -21.83
C ASP A 117 12.56 -2.80 -21.07
N THR A 118 12.38 -2.84 -19.75
CA THR A 118 12.83 -3.91 -18.87
C THR A 118 11.67 -4.84 -18.53
N ASP A 119 11.94 -6.13 -18.57
CA ASP A 119 11.01 -7.18 -18.17
C ASP A 119 11.41 -7.71 -16.77
N VAL A 120 10.58 -7.41 -15.76
CA VAL A 120 10.75 -7.89 -14.37
C VAL A 120 9.48 -8.61 -13.92
N ASP A 121 9.58 -9.92 -13.74
CA ASP A 121 8.46 -10.72 -13.23
C ASP A 121 8.48 -10.77 -11.70
N LEU A 122 7.31 -10.56 -11.09
CA LEU A 122 6.99 -10.82 -9.71
C LEU A 122 6.61 -12.29 -9.56
N HIS A 123 7.27 -12.94 -8.61
CA HIS A 123 7.03 -14.32 -8.24
C HIS A 123 6.68 -14.38 -6.75
N VAL A 124 5.57 -15.02 -6.40
CA VAL A 124 5.17 -15.22 -5.02
C VAL A 124 5.03 -16.72 -4.75
N ILE A 125 5.91 -17.27 -3.93
CA ILE A 125 5.75 -18.64 -3.42
C ILE A 125 4.88 -18.59 -2.17
N GLU A 126 3.75 -19.27 -2.21
CA GLU A 126 2.78 -19.35 -1.13
C GLU A 126 3.18 -20.40 -0.07
N PRO A 127 2.56 -20.39 1.13
CA PRO A 127 2.86 -21.36 2.18
C PRO A 127 2.62 -22.82 1.80
N THR A 128 1.78 -23.08 0.79
CA THR A 128 1.55 -24.41 0.22
C THR A 128 2.74 -24.94 -0.59
N GLY A 129 3.70 -24.07 -0.91
CA GLY A 129 4.77 -24.32 -1.88
C GLY A 129 4.38 -24.05 -3.33
N GLU A 130 3.13 -23.65 -3.59
CA GLU A 130 2.67 -23.24 -4.92
C GLU A 130 3.24 -21.86 -5.27
N GLU A 131 3.62 -21.66 -6.53
CA GLU A 131 4.23 -20.41 -6.99
C GLU A 131 3.28 -19.66 -7.94
N CYS A 132 2.90 -18.44 -7.57
CA CYS A 132 2.11 -17.52 -8.38
C CYS A 132 3.03 -16.58 -9.18
N TYR A 133 2.89 -16.55 -10.50
CA TYR A 133 3.68 -15.72 -11.42
C TYR A 133 2.98 -15.64 -12.79
N TYR A 134 3.58 -14.91 -13.75
CA TYR A 134 2.92 -14.58 -15.01
C TYR A 134 2.29 -15.76 -15.78
N SER A 135 2.88 -16.96 -15.75
CA SER A 135 2.30 -18.14 -16.44
C SER A 135 1.43 -19.02 -15.54
N HIS A 136 1.45 -18.81 -14.22
CA HIS A 136 0.57 -19.46 -13.24
C HIS A 136 -0.13 -18.41 -12.38
N LYS A 137 -1.10 -17.72 -12.99
CA LYS A 137 -1.68 -16.49 -12.43
C LYS A 137 -2.67 -16.67 -11.29
N ASN A 138 -3.17 -17.89 -11.07
CA ASN A 138 -4.16 -18.20 -10.05
C ASN A 138 -3.73 -19.47 -9.32
N THR A 139 -3.61 -19.38 -8.01
CA THR A 139 -3.20 -20.51 -7.16
C THR A 139 -4.38 -21.21 -6.51
N ALA A 140 -4.15 -22.39 -5.94
CA ALA A 140 -5.20 -23.19 -5.29
C ALA A 140 -5.82 -22.49 -4.06
N ILE A 141 -5.06 -21.65 -3.36
CA ILE A 141 -5.55 -20.90 -2.19
C ILE A 141 -6.15 -19.54 -2.54
N GLY A 142 -6.23 -19.21 -3.83
CA GLY A 142 -6.85 -17.99 -4.33
C GLY A 142 -5.93 -16.77 -4.33
N GLY A 143 -4.61 -16.98 -4.34
CA GLY A 143 -3.65 -15.97 -4.75
C GLY A 143 -3.76 -15.72 -6.24
N MET A 144 -3.62 -14.46 -6.63
CA MET A 144 -3.76 -14.02 -8.01
C MET A 144 -2.69 -12.98 -8.33
N ILE A 145 -2.09 -13.05 -9.51
CA ILE A 145 -1.22 -12.01 -10.04
C ILE A 145 -1.88 -11.28 -11.21
N SER A 146 -1.64 -9.97 -11.32
CA SER A 146 -2.05 -9.14 -12.47
C SER A 146 -1.48 -9.70 -13.77
N ARG A 147 -1.99 -9.24 -14.92
CA ARG A 147 -1.35 -9.67 -16.17
C ARG A 147 0.04 -9.05 -16.27
N ASP A 148 0.89 -9.82 -16.94
CA ASP A 148 2.28 -9.55 -17.28
C ASP A 148 2.42 -8.31 -18.18
N PHE A 149 3.32 -7.40 -17.80
CA PHE A 149 3.69 -6.20 -18.57
C PHE A 149 4.89 -6.48 -19.48
N THR A 150 4.70 -7.25 -20.54
CA THR A 150 5.79 -7.60 -21.48
C THR A 150 6.36 -6.42 -22.30
N GLN A 151 5.63 -5.30 -22.39
CA GLN A 151 6.05 -4.09 -23.08
C GLN A 151 5.64 -2.88 -22.25
N GLY A 152 6.49 -2.40 -21.33
CA GLY A 152 6.24 -1.15 -20.60
C GLY A 152 6.79 -1.14 -19.17
N TYR A 153 6.29 -0.17 -18.40
CA TYR A 153 6.52 -0.09 -16.96
C TYR A 153 5.36 -0.82 -16.26
N GLY A 154 5.63 -1.94 -15.59
CA GLY A 154 4.65 -2.54 -14.71
C GLY A 154 4.51 -1.72 -13.42
N PRO A 155 3.30 -1.73 -12.85
CA PRO A 155 3.16 -2.37 -11.57
C PRO A 155 2.73 -3.83 -11.77
N GLU A 156 3.56 -4.79 -11.37
CA GLU A 156 3.05 -6.15 -11.18
C GLU A 156 2.45 -6.29 -9.79
N GLU A 157 1.24 -6.84 -9.73
CA GLU A 157 0.45 -6.89 -8.51
C GLU A 157 0.06 -8.32 -8.17
N TYR A 158 0.40 -8.77 -6.97
CA TYR A 158 -0.13 -10.00 -6.38
C TYR A 158 -1.15 -9.67 -5.28
N LEU A 159 -2.26 -10.39 -5.26
CA LEU A 159 -3.35 -10.26 -4.30
C LEU A 159 -3.76 -11.62 -3.77
N ILE A 160 -3.98 -11.72 -2.46
CA ILE A 160 -4.72 -12.83 -1.85
C ILE A 160 -5.72 -12.28 -0.84
N ARG A 161 -7.00 -12.58 -1.07
CA ARG A 161 -8.09 -12.03 -0.24
C ARG A 161 -8.08 -12.58 1.17
N LYS A 162 -7.82 -13.88 1.32
CA LYS A 162 -7.77 -14.59 2.60
C LYS A 162 -6.47 -15.36 2.69
N ALA A 163 -5.48 -14.80 3.36
CA ALA A 163 -4.17 -15.42 3.47
C ALA A 163 -4.26 -16.62 4.42
N ILE A 164 -3.77 -17.78 3.99
CA ILE A 164 -3.51 -18.90 4.90
C ILE A 164 -2.23 -18.64 5.70
N LYS A 165 -2.06 -19.41 6.77
CA LYS A 165 -0.90 -19.33 7.65
C LYS A 165 0.39 -19.79 6.96
N GLY A 166 1.50 -19.20 7.39
CA GLY A 166 2.85 -19.51 6.94
C GLY A 166 3.49 -18.40 6.13
N THR A 167 4.56 -18.75 5.43
CA THR A 167 5.44 -17.82 4.75
C THR A 167 5.08 -17.63 3.29
N TYR A 168 4.87 -16.38 2.87
CA TYR A 168 4.84 -15.99 1.46
C TYR A 168 6.22 -15.44 1.10
N THR A 169 6.92 -16.10 0.18
CA THR A 169 8.25 -15.65 -0.29
C THR A 169 8.08 -14.84 -1.57
N VAL A 170 8.48 -13.57 -1.52
CA VAL A 170 8.39 -12.64 -2.65
C VAL A 170 9.73 -12.62 -3.37
N ARG A 171 9.71 -12.83 -4.68
CA ARG A 171 10.89 -12.86 -5.54
C ARG A 171 10.67 -12.01 -6.79
N ALA A 172 11.76 -11.49 -7.33
CA ALA A 172 11.77 -10.78 -8.61
C ALA A 172 12.69 -11.49 -9.59
N LYS A 173 12.25 -11.66 -10.83
CA LYS A 173 13.03 -12.25 -11.92
C LYS A 173 13.35 -11.20 -12.96
N TYR A 174 14.63 -10.93 -13.16
CA TYR A 174 15.07 -9.89 -14.09
C TYR A 174 15.42 -10.46 -15.47
N PHE A 175 14.57 -10.23 -16.47
CA PHE A 175 14.85 -10.56 -17.86
C PHE A 175 15.44 -9.34 -18.56
N ALA A 176 16.76 -9.24 -18.53
CA ALA A 176 17.43 -8.20 -19.30
C ALA A 176 17.18 -8.39 -20.80
N ASN A 177 16.51 -7.41 -21.41
CA ASN A 177 16.36 -7.35 -22.86
C ASN A 177 17.71 -7.14 -23.57
N HIS A 178 17.79 -7.56 -24.83
CA HIS A 178 19.00 -7.60 -25.67
C HIS A 178 19.74 -6.26 -25.91
N GLN A 179 19.29 -5.14 -25.34
CA GLN A 179 20.02 -3.87 -25.37
C GLN A 179 21.07 -3.83 -24.25
N GLN A 180 22.15 -4.60 -24.43
CA GLN A 180 23.42 -4.25 -23.81
C GLN A 180 23.95 -2.94 -24.43
N SER A 181 23.41 -1.81 -24.02
CA SER A 181 24.01 -0.51 -24.33
C SER A 181 23.36 0.62 -23.52
N LEU A 182 24.12 1.13 -22.56
CA LEU A 182 24.00 2.46 -21.92
C LEU A 182 23.00 2.72 -20.79
N THR A 183 21.93 1.93 -20.57
CA THR A 183 21.05 2.15 -19.41
C THR A 183 21.62 1.45 -18.17
N GLY A 184 21.77 2.17 -17.06
CA GLY A 184 22.35 1.64 -15.83
C GLY A 184 21.49 0.55 -15.17
N ALA A 185 21.98 0.00 -14.05
CA ALA A 185 21.24 -1.00 -13.26
C ALA A 185 19.84 -0.52 -12.85
N THR A 186 18.81 -1.34 -13.12
CA THR A 186 17.40 -1.09 -12.83
C THR A 186 17.12 -1.14 -11.33
N THR A 187 16.31 -0.22 -10.82
CA THR A 187 15.82 -0.26 -9.45
C THR A 187 14.38 -0.73 -9.44
N ILE A 188 14.10 -1.78 -8.66
CA ILE A 188 12.74 -2.19 -8.32
C ILE A 188 12.36 -1.64 -6.95
N MET A 189 11.09 -1.31 -6.79
CA MET A 189 10.45 -1.03 -5.52
C MET A 189 9.26 -1.95 -5.35
N VAL A 190 9.22 -2.63 -4.22
CA VAL A 190 8.13 -3.54 -3.87
C VAL A 190 7.42 -2.99 -2.65
N HIS A 191 6.15 -2.66 -2.83
CA HIS A 191 5.24 -2.32 -1.75
C HIS A 191 4.54 -3.58 -1.26
N ILE A 192 4.73 -3.92 0.00
CA ILE A 192 4.09 -5.05 0.65
C ILE A 192 3.06 -4.51 1.63
N TYR A 193 1.80 -4.86 1.42
CA TYR A 193 0.70 -4.50 2.29
C TYR A 193 0.11 -5.76 2.93
N LYS A 194 0.13 -5.80 4.27
CA LYS A 194 -0.69 -6.75 5.04
C LYS A 194 -1.98 -6.06 5.46
N TYR A 195 -3.10 -6.78 5.37
CA TYR A 195 -4.44 -6.29 5.69
C TYR A 195 -4.78 -5.01 4.90
N TYR A 196 -4.47 -5.01 3.59
CA TYR A 196 -4.74 -3.88 2.72
C TYR A 196 -6.24 -3.56 2.72
N GLY A 197 -6.58 -2.27 2.85
CA GLY A 197 -7.97 -1.85 2.98
C GLY A 197 -8.54 -2.01 4.39
N GLN A 198 -7.73 -2.27 5.41
CA GLN A 198 -8.21 -2.48 6.78
C GLN A 198 -7.59 -1.45 7.73
N SER A 199 -8.23 -1.22 8.88
CA SER A 199 -7.73 -0.27 9.88
C SER A 199 -6.37 -0.65 10.48
N ASN A 200 -6.03 -1.94 10.45
CA ASN A 200 -4.76 -2.52 10.88
C ASN A 200 -3.79 -2.76 9.72
N GLN A 201 -3.97 -2.08 8.57
CA GLN A 201 -3.08 -2.19 7.42
C GLN A 201 -1.62 -1.93 7.83
N GLN A 202 -0.72 -2.81 7.39
CA GLN A 202 0.72 -2.67 7.55
C GLN A 202 1.34 -2.51 6.17
N LYS A 203 2.29 -1.57 6.03
CA LYS A 203 3.00 -1.30 4.78
C LYS A 203 4.49 -1.43 5.01
N GLU A 204 5.15 -2.18 4.15
CA GLU A 204 6.61 -2.26 4.04
C GLU A 204 7.00 -1.91 2.61
N ILE A 205 8.12 -1.22 2.45
CA ILE A 205 8.67 -0.86 1.14
C ILE A 205 10.08 -1.42 1.07
N VAL A 206 10.36 -2.22 0.03
CA VAL A 206 11.68 -2.77 -0.23
C VAL A 206 12.17 -2.25 -1.57
N THR A 207 13.34 -1.58 -1.57
CA THR A 207 13.98 -1.09 -2.80
C THR A 207 15.23 -1.90 -3.09
N LEU A 208 15.32 -2.51 -4.28
CA LEU A 208 16.47 -3.32 -4.71
C LEU A 208 17.02 -2.83 -6.04
N ARG A 209 18.34 -2.92 -6.20
CA ARG A 209 19.00 -2.58 -7.45
C ARG A 209 19.43 -3.87 -8.17
N LEU A 210 18.85 -4.09 -9.33
CA LEU A 210 19.10 -5.22 -10.22
C LEU A 210 20.30 -4.89 -11.12
N SER A 211 21.35 -5.70 -11.04
CA SER A 211 22.61 -5.46 -11.78
C SER A 211 23.09 -6.66 -12.62
N SER A 212 22.51 -7.83 -12.41
CA SER A 212 22.89 -9.10 -13.02
C SER A 212 21.72 -9.66 -13.84
N ASN A 213 21.97 -9.95 -15.12
CA ASN A 213 20.94 -10.45 -16.04
C ASN A 213 20.50 -11.89 -15.65
N LYS A 214 19.18 -12.14 -15.65
CA LYS A 214 18.54 -13.46 -15.47
C LYS A 214 18.64 -14.06 -14.06
N GLU A 215 18.90 -13.25 -13.05
CA GLU A 215 18.92 -13.71 -11.66
C GLU A 215 17.50 -13.68 -11.05
N MET A 216 17.17 -14.72 -10.31
CA MET A 216 16.04 -14.72 -9.37
C MET A 216 16.53 -14.14 -8.06
N ILE A 217 15.91 -13.05 -7.61
CA ILE A 217 16.30 -12.38 -6.37
C ILE A 217 15.16 -12.51 -5.36
N ASP A 218 15.49 -13.00 -4.17
CA ASP A 218 14.57 -12.98 -3.03
C ASP A 218 14.43 -11.53 -2.54
N VAL A 219 13.21 -11.00 -2.58
CA VAL A 219 12.90 -9.63 -2.16
C VAL A 219 12.65 -9.59 -0.66
N CYS A 220 11.67 -10.36 -0.20
CA CYS A 220 11.30 -10.44 1.22
C CYS A 220 10.48 -11.70 1.50
N LYS A 221 10.22 -11.93 2.80
CA LYS A 221 9.33 -12.98 3.29
C LYS A 221 8.25 -12.35 4.15
N VAL A 222 7.00 -12.70 3.88
CA VAL A 222 5.83 -12.21 4.61
C VAL A 222 5.24 -13.35 5.41
N GLU A 223 5.28 -13.24 6.72
CA GLU A 223 4.76 -14.27 7.63
C GLU A 223 3.32 -13.97 8.06
N PHE A 224 2.46 -14.99 7.96
CA PHE A 224 1.13 -15.02 8.57
C PHE A 224 1.10 -16.09 9.65
N ASP A 225 1.45 -15.70 10.88
CA ASP A 225 1.37 -16.55 12.07
C ASP A 225 0.13 -16.24 12.90
N ASP A 226 -0.42 -17.25 13.57
CA ASP A 226 -1.52 -17.12 14.55
C ASP A 226 -1.23 -16.11 15.66
N ASP A 227 0.06 -15.89 15.94
CA ASP A 227 0.52 -15.12 17.09
C ASP A 227 0.51 -13.60 16.88
N VAL A 228 0.25 -13.11 15.66
CA VAL A 228 0.10 -11.66 15.44
C VAL A 228 -1.28 -11.19 15.90
N GLU A 229 -2.33 -12.00 15.76
CA GLU A 229 -3.60 -11.73 16.43
C GLU A 229 -3.56 -12.04 17.93
N GLN A 230 -2.72 -12.97 18.39
CA GLN A 230 -2.61 -13.29 19.82
C GLN A 230 -1.61 -12.43 20.60
N LYS A 231 -0.68 -11.70 19.99
CA LYS A 231 0.09 -10.66 20.72
C LYS A 231 -0.73 -9.39 21.00
N SER A 232 -1.83 -9.19 20.27
CA SER A 232 -2.85 -8.18 20.59
C SER A 232 -4.03 -8.74 21.40
N LYS A 233 -4.25 -10.06 21.40
CA LYS A 233 -5.34 -10.73 22.17
C LYS A 233 -4.90 -11.46 23.46
N ASN A 234 -3.60 -11.66 23.72
CA ASN A 234 -3.08 -12.20 24.99
C ASN A 234 -2.92 -11.14 26.10
N LYS A 235 -3.69 -10.05 26.00
CA LYS A 235 -4.02 -9.22 27.16
C LYS A 235 -5.52 -8.97 27.26
N ALA A 236 -6.34 -9.99 27.01
CA ALA A 236 -7.74 -9.97 27.43
C ALA A 236 -8.35 -11.40 27.45
N THR A 237 -7.82 -12.28 28.29
CA THR A 237 -8.72 -13.13 29.07
C THR A 237 -9.05 -12.37 30.34
N TYR A 238 -10.10 -11.56 30.29
CA TYR A 238 -10.90 -11.29 31.47
C TYR A 238 -12.35 -11.48 31.09
N ASP A 239 -12.99 -12.31 31.89
CA ASP A 239 -14.40 -12.62 31.87
C ASP A 239 -15.27 -11.39 31.63
N GLN A 240 -16.41 -11.65 30.99
CA GLN A 240 -17.57 -10.80 31.15
C GLN A 240 -17.93 -10.75 32.64
N ASP A 241 -17.45 -9.74 33.33
CA ASP A 241 -18.18 -9.13 34.42
C ASP A 241 -17.78 -7.67 34.59
N SER A 242 -18.80 -6.82 34.62
CA SER A 242 -18.78 -5.38 34.83
C SER A 242 -17.74 -4.90 35.85
N ASN A 243 -16.70 -4.20 35.38
CA ASN A 243 -15.96 -3.24 36.20
C ASN A 243 -15.46 -2.09 35.33
N MET A 244 -16.19 -0.98 35.38
CA MET A 244 -15.81 0.28 34.77
C MET A 244 -14.54 0.77 35.47
N THR A 245 -13.42 0.88 34.75
CA THR A 245 -12.16 1.40 35.31
C THR A 245 -12.33 2.89 35.61
N ILE A 246 -12.02 3.32 36.84
CA ILE A 246 -12.16 4.71 37.28
C ILE A 246 -10.78 5.26 37.66
N HIS A 247 -10.39 6.37 37.03
CA HIS A 247 -9.15 7.10 37.30
C HIS A 247 -9.44 8.30 38.21
N SER A 248 -9.51 8.04 39.52
CA SER A 248 -10.00 8.99 40.54
C SER A 248 -9.27 10.34 40.64
N ASN A 249 -8.03 10.42 40.16
CA ASN A 249 -7.14 11.58 40.32
C ASN A 249 -6.67 12.16 38.98
N VAL A 250 -7.45 11.97 37.92
CA VAL A 250 -7.11 12.41 36.57
C VAL A 250 -8.29 13.19 36.00
N ILE A 251 -8.00 14.36 35.45
CA ILE A 251 -8.95 15.24 34.79
C ILE A 251 -8.69 15.14 33.30
N CYS A 252 -9.75 14.98 32.49
CA CYS A 252 -9.64 15.02 31.05
C CYS A 252 -9.39 16.46 30.57
N ASP A 253 -8.31 16.72 29.84
CA ASP A 253 -7.99 18.05 29.30
C ASP A 253 -8.95 18.51 28.18
N GLY A 254 -9.70 17.58 27.59
CA GLY A 254 -10.66 17.87 26.52
C GLY A 254 -12.05 18.26 27.02
N CYS A 255 -12.50 17.73 28.16
CA CYS A 255 -13.88 17.90 28.64
C CYS A 255 -14.03 18.15 30.15
N ASP A 256 -12.91 18.37 30.85
CA ASP A 256 -12.83 18.58 32.31
C ASP A 256 -13.45 17.46 33.16
N MET A 257 -13.72 16.30 32.57
CA MET A 257 -14.31 15.17 33.27
C MET A 257 -13.31 14.61 34.29
N SER A 258 -13.75 14.55 35.56
CA SER A 258 -13.02 13.89 36.64
C SER A 258 -14.02 13.26 37.63
N PRO A 259 -13.82 11.99 38.04
CA PRO A 259 -12.75 11.10 37.58
C PRO A 259 -13.04 10.52 36.19
N ILE A 260 -12.01 10.29 35.37
CA ILE A 260 -12.19 9.62 34.07
C ILE A 260 -12.71 8.20 34.32
N LYS A 261 -13.84 7.85 33.71
CA LYS A 261 -14.45 6.51 33.78
C LYS A 261 -14.39 5.86 32.40
N GLY A 262 -13.86 4.64 32.29
CA GLY A 262 -13.58 3.98 31.02
C GLY A 262 -12.14 4.20 30.55
N ASP A 263 -11.89 4.15 29.24
CA ASP A 263 -10.54 4.26 28.71
C ASP A 263 -9.95 5.66 28.89
N ARG A 264 -8.72 5.73 29.40
CA ARG A 264 -7.90 6.94 29.54
C ARG A 264 -6.78 6.94 28.49
N TYR A 265 -6.70 7.98 27.68
CA TYR A 265 -5.65 8.20 26.69
C TYR A 265 -4.64 9.21 27.23
N ARG A 266 -3.40 8.77 27.47
CA ARG A 266 -2.30 9.62 27.94
C ARG A 266 -1.36 9.97 26.80
N CYS A 267 -0.96 11.23 26.67
CA CYS A 267 0.06 11.61 25.70
C CYS A 267 1.42 11.00 26.05
N LEU A 268 2.09 10.36 25.09
CA LEU A 268 3.41 9.75 25.27
C LEU A 268 4.56 10.77 25.23
N PHE A 269 4.30 11.96 24.72
CA PHE A 269 5.32 13.00 24.48
C PHE A 269 5.10 14.26 25.31
N CYS A 270 3.89 14.47 25.83
CA CYS A 270 3.56 15.59 26.70
C CYS A 270 3.39 15.09 28.14
N PRO A 271 4.08 15.67 29.13
CA PRO A 271 3.78 15.45 30.54
C PRO A 271 2.36 15.92 30.83
N ASP A 272 1.62 15.14 31.62
CA ASP A 272 0.33 15.54 32.23
C ASP A 272 -0.80 15.90 31.27
N ILE A 273 -0.84 15.30 30.06
CA ILE A 273 -2.01 15.39 29.17
C ILE A 273 -2.77 14.07 29.13
N ASP A 274 -4.06 14.12 29.47
CA ASP A 274 -4.98 13.00 29.58
C ASP A 274 -6.35 13.29 28.91
N PHE A 275 -6.84 12.34 28.11
CA PHE A 275 -8.16 12.39 27.49
C PHE A 275 -9.01 11.18 27.91
N CYS A 276 -10.32 11.39 28.07
CA CYS A 276 -11.27 10.29 28.23
C CYS A 276 -11.75 9.75 26.87
N GLN A 277 -12.37 8.58 26.88
CA GLN A 277 -13.03 7.97 25.72
C GLN A 277 -14.29 8.68 25.20
N SER A 278 -14.85 9.60 26.00
CA SER A 278 -16.14 10.25 25.74
C SER A 278 -16.04 11.39 24.72
#